data_AF-Q0R4J7-F1
#
_entry.id   AF-Q0R4J7-F1
#
_cell.length_a   1.000
_cell.length_b   1.000
_cell.length_c   1.000
_cell.angle_alpha   90.00
_cell.angle_beta   90.00
_cell.angle_gamma   90.00
#
_symmetry.space_group_name_H-M   'P 1'
#
loop_
_entity.id
_entity.type
_entity.pdbx_description
1 polymer ?
#
loop_
_entity_poly.entity_id
_entity_poly.type
_entity_poly.pdbx_seq_one_letter_code
_entity_poly.pdbx_strand_id
1 'polypeptide(L)'
;FAFFFCYVMSSGSYDYFQFVQQWPPTNCKIRTKCSKPRQLQMFTIHGLWPSNYSNPTLPSNCKGSLFEARKVYPQLQTKLKRSWPDVESGNDTKFWEGEWNKHGRCSEQTLNQMQYFELSHQMWMSHNITDILYNAQIVPNATKTWNYWDIVSPIKAATNATPLLRCKLVKKTQLLHEVV
;
A
#
# COMPACT_ATOMS: atom_id res chain seq x y z
N PHE A 1 -0.02 -23.13 -45.07
CA PHE A 1 0.52 -21.96 -44.34
C PHE A 1 0.60 -22.32 -42.87
N ALA A 2 1.81 -22.51 -42.34
CA ALA A 2 2.03 -22.76 -40.92
C ALA A 2 2.27 -21.41 -40.24
N PHE A 3 1.40 -21.01 -39.33
CA PHE A 3 1.63 -19.85 -38.48
C PHE A 3 2.54 -20.26 -37.33
N PHE A 4 3.76 -19.72 -37.30
CA PHE A 4 4.58 -19.74 -36.09
C PHE A 4 3.94 -18.79 -35.08
N PHE A 5 3.13 -19.33 -34.17
CA PHE A 5 2.76 -18.61 -32.96
C PHE A 5 3.99 -18.57 -32.05
N CYS A 6 4.67 -17.43 -32.03
CA CYS A 6 5.55 -17.09 -30.92
C CYS A 6 4.65 -16.84 -29.71
N TYR A 7 4.31 -17.90 -28.96
CA TYR A 7 3.82 -17.72 -27.61
C TYR A 7 4.96 -17.08 -26.82
N VAL A 8 4.95 -15.75 -26.72
CA VAL A 8 5.57 -15.09 -25.59
C VAL A 8 4.73 -15.54 -24.40
N MET A 9 5.16 -16.58 -23.70
CA MET A 9 4.63 -16.83 -22.37
C MET A 9 4.98 -15.59 -21.57
N SER A 10 4.01 -14.69 -21.37
CA SER A 10 4.13 -13.69 -20.32
C SER A 10 4.27 -14.49 -19.04
N SER A 11 5.49 -14.56 -18.50
CA SER A 11 5.77 -15.19 -17.22
C SER A 11 5.31 -14.32 -16.05
N GLY A 12 4.62 -13.20 -16.31
CA GLY A 12 4.04 -12.35 -15.28
C GLY A 12 2.76 -12.96 -14.73
N SER A 13 2.76 -13.33 -13.45
CA SER A 13 1.57 -13.73 -12.69
C SER A 13 0.61 -12.55 -12.39
N TYR A 14 0.99 -11.31 -12.76
CA TYR A 14 0.27 -10.07 -12.51
C TYR A 14 0.47 -9.04 -13.65
N ASP A 15 -0.46 -8.09 -13.80
CA ASP A 15 -0.42 -7.02 -14.81
C ASP A 15 0.25 -5.72 -14.31
N TYR A 16 0.00 -5.34 -13.05
CA TYR A 16 0.53 -4.10 -12.44
C TYR A 16 0.64 -4.24 -10.91
N PHE A 17 1.19 -3.22 -10.24
CA PHE A 17 1.17 -3.12 -8.79
C PHE A 17 0.17 -2.07 -8.31
N GLN A 18 -0.65 -2.41 -7.31
CA GLN A 18 -1.32 -1.42 -6.48
C GLN A 18 -0.39 -1.04 -5.33
N PHE A 19 -0.03 0.24 -5.20
CA PHE A 19 0.72 0.74 -4.06
C PHE A 19 -0.23 1.43 -3.09
N VAL A 20 -0.58 0.73 -2.02
CA VAL A 20 -1.64 1.14 -1.10
C VAL A 20 -1.03 1.84 0.10
N GLN A 21 -1.41 3.10 0.31
CA GLN A 21 -1.12 3.85 1.51
C GLN A 21 -2.37 3.97 2.38
N GLN A 22 -2.23 3.79 3.68
CA GLN A 22 -3.29 3.84 4.69
C GLN A 22 -3.18 5.09 5.55
N TRP A 23 -4.33 5.58 6.03
CA TRP A 23 -4.46 6.69 6.97
C TRP A 23 -4.73 6.15 8.39
N PRO A 24 -3.72 6.12 9.28
CA PRO A 24 -3.80 5.46 10.58
C PRO A 24 -4.98 5.92 11.47
N PRO A 25 -5.31 7.23 11.56
CA PRO A 25 -6.41 7.71 12.38
C PRO A 25 -7.81 7.21 11.97
N THR A 26 -8.01 6.86 10.70
CA THR A 26 -9.29 6.25 10.26
C THR A 26 -9.28 4.74 10.49
N ASN A 27 -8.16 4.04 10.25
CA ASN A 27 -8.11 2.58 10.35
C ASN A 27 -8.60 2.04 11.70
N CYS A 28 -8.14 2.63 12.81
CA CYS A 28 -8.60 2.20 14.13
C CYS A 28 -10.04 2.62 14.48
N LYS A 29 -10.65 3.56 13.75
CA LYS A 29 -12.07 3.91 13.92
C LYS A 29 -13.00 2.94 13.19
N ILE A 30 -12.54 2.34 12.10
CA ILE A 30 -13.35 1.45 11.24
C ILE A 30 -13.18 -0.04 11.57
N ARG A 31 -12.07 -0.42 12.24
CA ARG A 31 -11.75 -1.81 12.56
C ARG A 31 -12.32 -2.21 13.92
N THR A 32 -12.80 -3.45 14.01
CA THR A 32 -13.29 -4.03 15.26
C THR A 32 -12.16 -4.46 16.20
N LYS A 33 -10.97 -4.72 15.66
CA LYS A 33 -9.78 -5.15 16.41
C LYS A 33 -8.64 -4.16 16.16
N CYS A 34 -8.61 -3.06 16.91
CA CYS A 34 -7.43 -2.20 17.04
C CYS A 34 -7.06 -2.15 18.52
N SER A 35 -5.96 -2.81 18.89
CA SER A 35 -5.56 -3.02 20.29
C SER A 35 -4.46 -2.07 20.74
N LYS A 36 -3.61 -1.61 19.81
CA LYS A 36 -2.51 -0.69 20.07
C LYS A 36 -2.39 0.31 18.92
N PRO A 37 -3.35 1.26 18.80
CA PRO A 37 -3.34 2.26 17.74
C PRO A 37 -2.04 3.06 17.75
N ARG A 38 -1.34 3.13 16.62
CA ARG A 38 -0.22 4.07 16.45
C ARG A 38 -0.76 5.46 16.16
N GLN A 39 -0.41 6.42 17.01
CA GLN A 39 -0.81 7.82 16.88
C GLN A 39 0.03 8.53 15.81
N LEU A 40 -0.20 8.18 14.55
CA LEU A 40 0.48 8.73 13.39
C LEU A 40 -0.50 9.60 12.58
N GLN A 41 -0.08 10.84 12.29
CA GLN A 41 -0.84 11.77 11.45
C GLN A 41 -0.19 11.90 10.07
N MET A 42 0.17 10.76 9.48
CA MET A 42 0.78 10.66 8.16
C MET A 42 0.31 9.38 7.48
N PHE A 43 0.24 9.39 6.15
CA PHE A 43 0.01 8.19 5.36
C PHE A 43 1.21 7.25 5.47
N THR A 44 0.92 5.98 5.72
CA THR A 44 1.91 4.91 5.76
C THR A 44 1.57 3.83 4.76
N ILE A 45 2.52 3.00 4.37
CA ILE A 45 2.27 1.86 3.49
C ILE A 45 1.33 0.88 4.20
N HIS A 46 0.32 0.43 3.47
CA HIS A 46 -0.42 -0.80 3.76
C HIS A 46 0.21 -1.95 3.00
N GLY A 47 0.44 -1.77 1.69
CA GLY A 47 0.85 -2.87 0.84
C GLY A 47 1.32 -2.48 -0.55
N LEU A 48 2.11 -3.37 -1.17
CA LEU A 48 2.46 -3.35 -2.58
C LEU A 48 1.92 -4.63 -3.21
N TRP A 49 0.83 -4.54 -3.95
CA TRP A 49 0.05 -5.72 -4.35
C TRP A 49 0.15 -5.97 -5.86
N PRO A 50 0.83 -7.05 -6.30
CA PRO A 50 0.65 -7.61 -7.63
C PRO A 50 -0.84 -7.75 -7.94
N SER A 51 -1.29 -7.18 -9.06
CA SER A 51 -2.70 -7.02 -9.39
C SER A 51 -2.96 -7.26 -10.88
N ASN A 52 -4.15 -7.75 -11.20
CA ASN A 52 -4.63 -7.92 -12.57
C ASN A 52 -5.74 -6.92 -12.90
N TYR A 53 -5.81 -6.49 -14.15
CA TYR A 53 -6.91 -5.63 -14.63
C TYR A 53 -8.25 -6.36 -14.57
N SER A 54 -8.25 -7.68 -14.78
CA SER A 54 -9.43 -8.53 -14.70
C SER A 54 -9.94 -8.71 -13.26
N ASN A 55 -9.03 -8.71 -12.28
CA ASN A 55 -9.37 -8.76 -10.86
C ASN A 55 -8.23 -8.11 -10.04
N PRO A 56 -8.42 -6.88 -9.53
CA PRO A 56 -7.40 -6.18 -8.73
C PRO A 56 -7.05 -6.85 -7.40
N THR A 57 -7.80 -7.86 -6.96
CA THR A 57 -7.46 -8.62 -5.74
C THR A 57 -6.58 -9.83 -5.99
N LEU A 58 -6.29 -10.13 -7.26
CA LEU A 58 -5.47 -11.24 -7.71
C LEU A 58 -4.25 -10.73 -8.49
N PRO A 59 -3.12 -11.45 -8.42
CA PRO A 59 -2.94 -12.69 -7.67
C PRO A 59 -2.75 -12.46 -6.15
N SER A 60 -3.10 -13.46 -5.35
CA SER A 60 -2.78 -13.49 -3.91
C SER A 60 -2.49 -14.91 -3.46
N ASN A 61 -1.76 -15.06 -2.36
CA ASN A 61 -1.39 -16.34 -1.77
C ASN A 61 -0.65 -17.30 -2.74
N CYS A 62 0.18 -16.75 -3.63
CA CYS A 62 0.95 -17.52 -4.64
C CYS A 62 1.95 -18.48 -4.01
N LYS A 63 2.32 -19.58 -4.69
CA LYS A 63 3.42 -20.43 -4.21
C LYS A 63 4.74 -19.64 -4.27
N GLY A 64 5.60 -19.79 -3.25
CA GLY A 64 6.87 -19.07 -3.12
C GLY A 64 7.44 -19.16 -1.71
N SER A 65 8.59 -18.53 -1.47
CA SER A 65 9.22 -18.52 -0.16
C SER A 65 8.36 -17.77 0.86
N LEU A 66 8.21 -18.36 2.04
CA LEU A 66 7.58 -17.66 3.16
C LEU A 66 8.50 -16.54 3.67
N PHE A 67 7.89 -15.59 4.39
CA PHE A 67 8.60 -14.48 4.99
C PHE A 67 9.72 -14.95 5.92
N GLU A 68 10.92 -14.40 5.72
CA GLU A 68 12.06 -14.60 6.61
C GLU A 68 12.52 -13.26 7.17
N ALA A 69 12.36 -13.04 8.48
CA ALA A 69 12.69 -11.76 9.12
C ALA A 69 14.16 -11.33 8.87
N ARG A 70 15.09 -12.28 8.78
CA ARG A 70 16.51 -12.03 8.49
C ARG A 70 16.77 -11.39 7.11
N LYS A 71 15.86 -11.57 6.15
CA LYS A 71 15.96 -10.95 4.80
C LYS A 71 15.56 -9.47 4.82
N VAL A 72 14.90 -9.01 5.90
CA VAL A 72 14.68 -7.59 6.18
C VAL A 72 15.77 -7.14 7.15
N TYR A 73 16.91 -6.73 6.62
CA TYR A 73 18.09 -6.38 7.43
C TYR A 73 17.83 -5.17 8.35
N PRO A 74 18.61 -4.99 9.44
CA PRO A 74 18.28 -4.02 10.50
C PRO A 74 18.03 -2.59 10.02
N GLN A 75 18.81 -2.08 9.08
CA GLN A 75 18.62 -0.73 8.54
C GLN A 75 17.32 -0.61 7.73
N LEU A 76 16.92 -1.65 6.99
CA LEU A 76 15.62 -1.69 6.31
C LEU A 76 14.47 -1.76 7.32
N GLN A 77 14.59 -2.53 8.41
CA GLN A 77 13.58 -2.54 9.46
C GLN A 77 13.36 -1.14 10.05
N THR A 78 14.42 -0.38 10.31
CA THR A 78 14.30 1.01 10.80
C THR A 78 13.56 1.91 9.82
N LYS A 79 13.81 1.75 8.52
CA LYS A 79 13.08 2.46 7.46
C LYS A 79 11.60 2.05 7.42
N LEU A 80 11.31 0.75 7.44
CA LEU A 80 9.94 0.22 7.41
C LEU A 80 9.15 0.54 8.68
N LYS A 81 9.78 0.65 9.86
CA LYS A 81 9.09 1.11 11.08
C LYS A 81 8.52 2.53 10.94
N ARG A 82 9.08 3.34 10.03
CA ARG A 82 8.58 4.68 9.69
C ARG A 82 7.57 4.62 8.56
N SER A 83 7.92 3.98 7.45
CA SER A 83 7.09 4.00 6.24
C SER A 83 5.96 2.97 6.24
N TRP A 84 6.14 1.81 6.87
CA TRP A 84 5.21 0.66 6.85
C TRP A 84 4.93 0.08 8.25
N PRO A 85 4.57 0.87 9.26
CA PRO A 85 4.20 0.34 10.56
C PRO A 85 2.89 -0.45 10.55
N ASP A 86 2.75 -1.39 11.49
CA ASP A 86 1.46 -1.90 11.93
C ASP A 86 0.79 -0.84 12.82
N VAL A 87 -0.28 -0.26 12.28
CA VAL A 87 -1.01 0.83 12.91
C VAL A 87 -2.16 0.37 13.82
N GLU A 88 -2.48 -0.94 13.81
CA GLU A 88 -3.62 -1.51 14.53
C GLU A 88 -3.19 -2.25 15.81
N SER A 89 -2.16 -3.09 15.72
CA SER A 89 -1.69 -3.93 16.84
C SER A 89 -0.26 -3.61 17.30
N GLY A 90 0.46 -2.83 16.51
CA GLY A 90 1.83 -2.41 16.78
C GLY A 90 2.90 -3.47 16.50
N ASN A 91 2.54 -4.65 15.97
CA ASN A 91 3.46 -5.73 15.63
C ASN A 91 3.88 -5.65 14.15
N ASP A 92 4.84 -4.77 13.88
CA ASP A 92 5.33 -4.48 12.52
C ASP A 92 5.77 -5.74 11.78
N THR A 93 6.58 -6.61 12.41
CA THR A 93 7.08 -7.83 11.77
C THR A 93 5.94 -8.75 11.38
N LYS A 94 4.90 -8.89 12.21
CA LYS A 94 3.75 -9.74 11.87
C LYS A 94 2.94 -9.16 10.72
N PHE A 95 2.83 -7.84 10.65
CA PHE A 95 2.17 -7.17 9.54
C PHE A 95 2.96 -7.36 8.23
N TRP A 96 4.28 -7.14 8.25
CA TRP A 96 5.15 -7.40 7.09
C TRP A 96 5.12 -8.85 6.64
N GLU A 97 5.12 -9.80 7.58
CA GLU A 97 4.98 -11.23 7.31
C GLU A 97 3.67 -11.52 6.56
N GLY A 98 2.55 -10.96 7.02
CA GLY A 98 1.24 -11.10 6.38
C GLY A 98 1.22 -10.55 4.95
N GLU A 99 1.74 -9.33 4.76
CA GLU A 99 1.79 -8.68 3.45
C GLU A 99 2.70 -9.41 2.46
N TRP A 100 3.88 -9.88 2.89
CA TRP A 100 4.75 -10.70 2.04
C TRP A 100 4.09 -12.04 1.67
N ASN A 101 3.60 -12.77 2.67
CA ASN A 101 3.02 -14.10 2.46
C ASN A 101 1.72 -14.04 1.64
N LYS A 102 0.97 -12.94 1.69
CA LYS A 102 -0.25 -12.80 0.90
C LYS A 102 0.01 -12.20 -0.48
N HIS A 103 0.86 -11.20 -0.59
CA HIS A 103 1.03 -10.39 -1.79
C HIS A 103 2.45 -10.46 -2.35
N GLY A 104 3.47 -10.18 -1.55
CA GLY A 104 4.86 -10.06 -2.03
C GLY A 104 5.39 -11.31 -2.75
N ARG A 105 5.09 -12.51 -2.25
CA ARG A 105 5.52 -13.77 -2.91
C ARG A 105 4.94 -13.98 -4.31
N CYS A 106 3.85 -13.30 -4.67
CA CYS A 106 3.32 -13.32 -6.02
C CYS A 106 4.22 -12.60 -7.05
N SER A 107 5.13 -11.76 -6.59
CA SER A 107 6.13 -11.07 -7.42
C SER A 107 7.55 -11.62 -7.24
N GLU A 108 7.74 -12.75 -6.55
CA GLU A 108 9.06 -13.27 -6.14
C GLU A 108 10.01 -13.53 -7.31
N GLN A 109 9.48 -13.85 -8.49
CA GLN A 109 10.27 -14.03 -9.72
C GLN A 109 10.98 -12.74 -10.17
N THR A 110 10.47 -11.57 -9.77
CA THR A 110 10.96 -10.24 -10.15
C THR A 110 11.52 -9.45 -8.97
N LEU A 111 10.93 -9.62 -7.78
CA LEU A 111 11.29 -8.93 -6.55
C LEU A 111 11.41 -9.96 -5.44
N ASN A 112 12.63 -10.28 -5.04
CA ASN A 112 12.82 -11.07 -3.82
C ASN A 112 12.33 -10.28 -2.59
N GLN A 113 12.18 -10.94 -1.44
CA GLN A 113 11.63 -10.31 -0.23
C GLN A 113 12.33 -9.01 0.16
N MET A 114 13.66 -8.95 0.08
CA MET A 114 14.41 -7.73 0.40
C MET A 114 14.03 -6.60 -0.57
N GLN A 115 14.10 -6.87 -1.87
CA GLN A 115 13.80 -5.90 -2.93
C GLN A 115 12.35 -5.40 -2.87
N TYR A 116 11.39 -6.28 -2.55
CA TYR A 116 9.99 -5.92 -2.38
C TYR A 116 9.80 -4.84 -1.31
N PHE A 117 10.43 -5.03 -0.14
CA PHE A 117 10.34 -4.05 0.94
C PHE A 117 11.16 -2.78 0.68
N GLU A 118 12.33 -2.90 0.05
CA GLU A 118 13.13 -1.73 -0.35
C GLU A 118 12.40 -0.85 -1.36
N LEU A 119 11.85 -1.46 -2.41
CA LEU A 119 11.05 -0.76 -3.43
C LEU A 119 9.84 -0.09 -2.79
N SER A 120 9.11 -0.80 -1.93
CA SER A 120 7.94 -0.23 -1.26
C SER A 120 8.30 1.01 -0.42
N HIS A 121 9.42 0.97 0.31
CA HIS A 121 9.92 2.13 1.03
C HIS A 121 10.32 3.29 0.10
N GLN A 122 10.99 3.00 -1.02
CA GLN A 122 11.35 4.02 -2.02
C GLN A 122 10.11 4.65 -2.67
N MET A 123 9.09 3.85 -2.97
CA MET A 123 7.80 4.33 -3.49
C MET A 123 7.10 5.26 -2.50
N TRP A 124 7.13 4.92 -1.21
CA TRP A 124 6.57 5.78 -0.15
C TRP A 124 7.30 7.12 -0.06
N MET A 125 8.64 7.12 -0.13
CA MET A 125 9.44 8.36 -0.11
C MET A 125 9.17 9.25 -1.32
N SER A 126 8.97 8.66 -2.51
CA SER A 126 8.77 9.40 -3.77
C SER A 126 7.33 9.86 -3.98
N HIS A 127 6.35 9.14 -3.43
CA HIS A 127 4.92 9.41 -3.58
C HIS A 127 4.25 9.58 -2.22
N ASN A 128 4.86 10.37 -1.32
CA ASN A 128 4.34 10.60 0.02
C ASN A 128 3.05 11.41 -0.03
N ILE A 129 1.90 10.74 0.15
CA ILE A 129 0.57 11.37 0.09
C ILE A 129 0.41 12.46 1.15
N THR A 130 1.07 12.32 2.30
CA THR A 130 1.04 13.33 3.37
C THR A 130 1.59 14.66 2.86
N ASP A 131 2.76 14.64 2.23
CA ASP A 131 3.44 15.84 1.76
C ASP A 131 2.71 16.45 0.57
N ILE A 132 2.21 15.61 -0.34
CA ILE A 132 1.41 16.05 -1.49
C ILE A 132 0.16 16.81 -1.04
N LEU A 133 -0.61 16.25 -0.10
CA LEU A 133 -1.82 16.88 0.42
C LEU A 133 -1.49 18.12 1.26
N TYR A 134 -0.42 18.08 2.07
CA TYR A 134 0.04 19.24 2.83
C TYR A 134 0.37 20.43 1.93
N ASN A 135 1.10 20.19 0.83
CA ASN A 135 1.44 21.22 -0.16
C ASN A 135 0.21 21.78 -0.88
N ALA A 136 -0.86 21.00 -0.97
CA ALA A 136 -2.17 21.45 -1.47
C ALA A 136 -3.06 22.10 -0.38
N GLN A 137 -2.51 22.37 0.81
CA GLN A 137 -3.23 22.91 1.97
C GLN A 137 -4.38 22.01 2.47
N ILE A 138 -4.24 20.70 2.24
CA ILE A 138 -5.14 19.65 2.73
C ILE A 138 -4.45 18.98 3.92
N VAL A 139 -4.86 19.38 5.11
CA VAL A 139 -4.34 18.88 6.39
C VAL A 139 -5.49 18.31 7.22
N PRO A 140 -5.26 17.29 8.07
CA PRO A 140 -6.31 16.72 8.91
C PRO A 140 -7.06 17.79 9.71
N ASN A 141 -8.39 17.74 9.67
CA ASN A 141 -9.25 18.73 10.32
C ASN A 141 -10.53 18.05 10.83
N ALA A 142 -11.03 18.51 11.99
CA ALA A 142 -12.19 17.92 12.65
C ALA A 142 -13.54 18.43 12.09
N THR A 143 -13.56 19.60 11.46
CA THR A 143 -14.78 20.27 11.00
C THR A 143 -14.80 20.55 9.50
N LYS A 144 -13.63 20.77 8.89
CA LYS A 144 -13.50 20.94 7.44
C LYS A 144 -13.62 19.61 6.73
N THR A 145 -14.40 19.59 5.66
CA THR A 145 -14.49 18.47 4.72
C THR A 145 -13.82 18.83 3.41
N TRP A 146 -13.43 17.80 2.65
CA TRP A 146 -12.89 17.92 1.31
C TRP A 146 -13.75 17.12 0.35
N ASN A 147 -13.98 17.68 -0.82
CA ASN A 147 -14.62 16.96 -1.90
C ASN A 147 -13.62 15.97 -2.53
N TYR A 148 -14.16 15.00 -3.27
CA TYR A 148 -13.34 13.98 -3.94
C TYR A 148 -12.20 14.58 -4.78
N TRP A 149 -12.50 15.62 -5.57
CA TRP A 149 -11.53 16.26 -6.46
C TRP A 149 -10.47 17.09 -5.75
N ASP A 150 -10.77 17.59 -4.54
CA ASP A 150 -9.76 18.30 -3.73
C ASP A 150 -8.60 17.37 -3.39
N ILE A 151 -8.90 16.09 -3.12
CA ILE A 151 -7.89 15.08 -2.78
C ILE A 151 -7.25 14.48 -4.03
N VAL A 152 -8.04 14.14 -5.06
CA VAL A 152 -7.54 13.47 -6.27
C VAL A 152 -6.62 14.36 -7.10
N SER A 153 -6.96 15.63 -7.28
CA SER A 153 -6.22 16.53 -8.18
C SER A 153 -4.74 16.71 -7.81
N PRO A 154 -4.37 17.06 -6.55
CA PRO A 154 -2.96 17.21 -6.19
C PRO A 154 -2.18 15.90 -6.26
N ILE A 155 -2.81 14.76 -5.91
CA ILE A 155 -2.17 13.45 -6.05
C ILE A 155 -1.91 13.14 -7.52
N LYS A 156 -2.90 13.33 -8.39
CA LYS A 156 -2.73 13.12 -9.84
C LYS A 156 -1.65 14.01 -10.44
N ALA A 157 -1.58 15.27 -10.02
CA ALA A 157 -0.56 16.20 -10.49
C ALA A 157 0.85 15.78 -10.04
N ALA A 158 0.99 15.25 -8.82
CA ALA A 158 2.28 14.83 -8.28
C ALA A 158 2.75 13.47 -8.83
N THR A 159 1.84 12.53 -9.08
CA THR A 159 2.18 11.15 -9.45
C THR A 159 2.00 10.85 -10.94
N ASN A 160 1.39 11.76 -11.71
CA ASN A 160 0.92 11.53 -13.08
C ASN A 160 -0.07 10.36 -13.23
N ALA A 161 -0.64 9.86 -12.12
CA ALA A 161 -1.59 8.77 -12.09
C ALA A 161 -2.85 9.17 -11.32
N THR A 162 -4.01 8.72 -11.78
CA THR A 162 -5.26 9.01 -11.05
C THR A 162 -5.39 8.02 -9.88
N PRO A 163 -5.35 8.45 -8.62
CA PRO A 163 -5.46 7.55 -7.48
C PRO A 163 -6.88 7.01 -7.32
N LEU A 164 -7.00 5.83 -6.72
CA LEU A 164 -8.25 5.33 -6.18
C LEU A 164 -8.34 5.67 -4.68
N LEU A 165 -9.35 6.43 -4.30
CA LEU A 165 -9.64 6.73 -2.90
C LEU A 165 -10.55 5.66 -2.30
N ARG A 166 -10.16 5.10 -1.16
CA ARG A 166 -10.99 4.16 -0.40
C ARG A 166 -11.46 4.82 0.89
N CYS A 167 -12.78 4.94 0.99
CA CYS A 167 -13.44 5.60 2.12
C CYS A 167 -14.39 4.63 2.85
N LYS A 168 -14.63 4.91 4.14
CA LYS A 168 -15.58 4.16 4.98
C LYS A 168 -16.51 5.11 5.72
N LEU A 169 -17.76 4.69 5.87
CA LEU A 169 -18.77 5.45 6.61
C LEU A 169 -18.65 5.16 8.11
N VAL A 170 -18.38 6.18 8.93
CA VAL A 170 -18.31 6.11 10.39
C VAL A 170 -19.23 7.16 10.97
N LYS A 171 -20.27 6.74 11.72
CA LYS A 171 -21.25 7.64 12.35
C LYS A 171 -21.78 8.72 11.37
N LYS A 172 -22.20 8.29 10.17
CA LYS A 172 -22.68 9.14 9.05
C LYS A 172 -21.64 10.06 8.40
N THR A 173 -20.36 9.97 8.78
CA THR A 173 -19.26 10.71 8.16
C THR A 173 -18.44 9.78 7.28
N GLN A 174 -18.16 10.18 6.04
CA GLN A 174 -17.28 9.41 5.15
C GLN A 174 -15.82 9.79 5.45
N LEU A 175 -15.03 8.80 5.88
CA LEU A 175 -13.61 8.99 6.21
C LEU A 175 -12.74 8.28 5.18
N LEU A 176 -11.76 8.99 4.64
CA LEU A 176 -10.68 8.41 3.86
C LEU A 176 -9.84 7.50 4.77
N HIS A 177 -9.57 6.29 4.30
CA HIS A 177 -8.71 5.34 5.04
C HIS A 177 -7.56 4.80 4.19
N GLU A 178 -7.68 4.78 2.86
CA GLU A 178 -6.61 4.36 1.96
C GLU A 178 -6.61 5.17 0.66
N VAL A 179 -5.41 5.34 0.09
CA VAL A 179 -5.15 5.85 -1.26
C VAL A 179 -4.35 4.77 -1.99
N VAL A 180 -4.76 4.44 -3.21
CA VAL A 180 -4.12 3.45 -4.09
C VAL A 180 -3.68 4.10 -5.38
#